data_AF-A0AAD6R9D1-F1
#
_entry.id   AF-A0AAD6R9D1-F1
#
_cell.length_a   1.000
_cell.length_b   1.000
_cell.length_c   1.000
_cell.angle_alpha   90.00
_cell.angle_beta   90.00
_cell.angle_gamma   90.00
#
_symmetry.space_group_name_H-M   'P 1'
#
loop_
_entity.id
_entity.type
_entity.pdbx_description
1 polymer ?
#
loop_
_entity_poly.entity_id
_entity_poly.type
_entity_poly.pdbx_seq_one_letter_code
_entity_poly.pdbx_strand_id
1 'polypeptide(L)'
;MEFDQASCDPWETDYQVIARKFTEKGYGNVIPEIVFWNLRDSRATPVPGTQKGVALVSGFSKNLMKLFLDGDGEISPEAVMKEAIAGEEYQKLVVLD
;
A
#
# COMPACT_ATOMS: atom_id res chain seq x y z
N MET A 1 1.58 13.48 -14.40
CA MET A 1 1.85 12.48 -13.36
C MET A 1 0.56 11.86 -12.78
N GLU A 2 -0.65 11.93 -13.37
CA GLU A 2 -1.94 11.39 -12.84
C GLU A 2 -2.38 11.91 -11.46
N PHE A 3 -1.47 11.91 -10.47
CA PHE A 3 -1.57 12.53 -9.16
C PHE A 3 -1.23 14.05 -9.18
N ASP A 4 -0.61 14.55 -10.25
CA ASP A 4 -0.32 15.99 -10.41
C ASP A 4 -1.55 16.86 -10.67
N GLN A 5 -2.73 16.26 -10.94
CA GLN A 5 -4.00 16.99 -11.01
C GLN A 5 -4.70 17.14 -9.67
N ALA A 6 -4.29 16.41 -8.63
CA ALA A 6 -4.82 16.59 -7.28
C ALA A 6 -4.23 17.83 -6.58
N SER A 7 -3.05 18.28 -7.04
CA SER A 7 -2.37 19.50 -6.58
C SER A 7 -2.59 20.66 -7.55
N CYS A 8 -2.82 21.87 -7.03
CA CYS A 8 -2.86 23.08 -7.84
C CYS A 8 -1.45 23.61 -8.21
N ASP A 9 -0.40 23.04 -7.63
CA ASP A 9 0.99 23.40 -7.89
C ASP A 9 1.70 22.25 -8.62
N PRO A 10 2.09 22.45 -9.90
CA PRO A 10 2.77 21.42 -10.70
C PRO A 10 4.21 21.16 -10.26
N TRP A 11 4.79 21.97 -9.36
CA TRP A 11 6.15 21.80 -8.86
C TRP A 11 6.22 21.03 -7.54
N GLU A 12 5.08 20.60 -7.00
CA GLU A 12 4.98 19.88 -5.73
C GLU A 12 4.24 18.55 -5.91
N THR A 13 4.78 17.49 -5.31
CA THR A 13 4.13 16.17 -5.26
C THR A 13 3.03 16.16 -4.19
N ASP A 14 2.03 15.29 -4.35
CA ASP A 14 0.99 15.12 -3.33
C ASP A 14 1.55 14.76 -1.95
N TYR A 15 2.63 13.96 -1.91
CA TYR A 15 3.33 13.65 -0.66
C TYR A 15 3.83 14.92 0.05
N GLN A 16 4.47 15.83 -0.69
CA GLN A 16 4.97 17.10 -0.14
C GLN A 16 3.80 17.99 0.34
N VAL A 17 2.70 18.04 -0.41
CA VAL A 17 1.49 18.78 -0.01
C VAL A 17 0.93 18.22 1.30
N ILE A 18 0.81 16.89 1.43
CA ILE A 18 0.32 16.23 2.64
C ILE A 18 1.27 16.49 3.82
N ALA A 19 2.57 16.28 3.64
CA ALA A 19 3.58 16.52 4.67
C ALA A 19 3.56 17.97 5.18
N ARG A 20 3.45 18.95 4.26
CA ARG A 20 3.30 20.37 4.62
C ARG A 20 2.05 20.61 5.45
N LYS A 21 0.88 20.13 4.99
CA LYS A 21 -0.40 20.30 5.70
C LYS A 21 -0.36 19.70 7.11
N PHE A 22 0.23 18.51 7.29
CA PHE A 22 0.40 17.91 8.61
C PHE A 22 1.33 18.74 9.50
N THR A 23 2.45 19.22 8.93
CA THR A 23 3.41 20.07 9.65
C THR A 23 2.78 21.38 10.12
N GLU A 24 2.03 22.07 9.25
CA GLU A 24 1.32 23.31 9.57
C GLU A 24 0.27 23.15 10.67
N LYS A 25 -0.27 21.93 10.84
CA LYS A 25 -1.23 21.59 11.90
C LYS A 25 -0.57 21.09 13.19
N GLY A 26 0.76 21.07 13.26
CA GLY A 26 1.52 20.62 14.44
C GLY A 26 1.82 19.12 14.46
N TYR A 27 1.51 18.38 13.40
CA TYR A 27 1.72 16.93 13.27
C TYR A 27 2.97 16.56 12.48
N GLY A 28 3.93 17.47 12.34
CA GLY A 28 5.14 17.24 11.52
C GLY A 28 6.02 16.06 11.97
N ASN A 29 5.92 15.66 13.25
CA ASN A 29 6.65 14.51 13.79
C ASN A 29 5.91 13.16 13.63
N VAL A 30 4.66 13.20 13.18
CA VAL A 30 3.75 12.04 13.08
C VAL A 30 2.99 12.05 11.75
N ILE A 31 3.73 12.29 10.66
CA ILE A 31 3.17 12.21 9.31
C ILE A 31 2.80 10.74 9.06
N PRO A 32 1.57 10.44 8.60
CA PRO A 32 1.13 9.07 8.37
C PRO A 32 1.92 8.42 7.25
N GLU A 33 1.98 7.08 7.29
CA GLU A 33 2.45 6.30 6.15
C GLU A 33 1.41 6.38 5.01
N ILE A 34 1.88 6.53 3.78
CA ILE A 34 1.04 6.75 2.61
C ILE A 34 1.24 5.61 1.63
N VAL A 35 0.14 4.98 1.21
CA VAL A 35 0.15 3.96 0.15
C VAL A 35 -0.40 4.55 -1.14
N PHE A 36 0.45 4.71 -2.15
CA PHE A 36 0.00 5.04 -3.49
C PHE A 36 -0.27 3.76 -4.27
N TRP A 37 -1.56 3.45 -4.46
CA TRP A 37 -1.99 2.26 -5.17
C TRP A 37 -2.39 2.59 -6.61
N ASN A 38 -1.55 2.20 -7.56
CA ASN A 38 -1.85 2.26 -8.97
C ASN A 38 -2.72 1.07 -9.41
N LEU A 39 -4.02 1.31 -9.49
CA LEU A 39 -5.02 0.34 -9.96
C LEU A 39 -5.16 0.28 -11.49
N ARG A 40 -4.51 1.22 -12.20
CA ARG A 40 -4.46 1.26 -13.66
C ARG A 40 -3.16 0.61 -14.14
N ASP A 41 -3.15 0.10 -15.37
CA ASP A 41 -1.91 -0.22 -16.05
C ASP A 41 -1.20 1.08 -16.50
N SER A 42 -0.42 1.67 -15.59
CA SER A 42 0.35 2.91 -15.83
C SER A 42 1.76 2.77 -15.25
N ARG A 43 2.73 3.44 -15.87
CA ARG A 43 4.12 3.51 -15.40
C ARG A 43 4.40 4.71 -14.50
N ALA A 44 3.38 5.52 -14.20
CA ALA A 44 3.53 6.70 -13.35
C ALA A 44 3.87 6.29 -11.91
N THR A 45 4.86 6.97 -11.33
CA THR A 45 5.24 6.83 -9.92
C THR A 45 5.18 8.22 -9.27
N PRO A 46 4.34 8.44 -8.24
CA PRO A 46 4.11 9.76 -7.67
C PRO A 46 5.27 10.26 -6.79
N VAL A 47 6.12 9.34 -6.33
CA VAL A 47 7.34 9.62 -5.56
C VAL A 47 8.45 8.62 -5.92
N PRO A 48 9.72 8.93 -5.64
CA PRO A 48 10.80 7.94 -5.74
C PRO A 48 10.54 6.74 -4.83
N GLY A 49 10.93 5.54 -5.25
CA GLY A 49 10.78 4.31 -4.43
C GLY A 49 11.58 4.32 -3.12
N THR A 50 12.49 5.28 -2.95
CA THR A 50 13.26 5.50 -1.71
C THR A 50 12.60 6.50 -0.76
N GLN A 51 11.39 6.99 -1.08
CA GLN A 51 10.67 7.92 -0.22
C GLN A 51 10.24 7.22 1.08
N LYS A 52 10.74 7.73 2.22
CA LYS A 52 10.38 7.18 3.54
C LYS A 52 8.91 7.44 3.86
N GLY A 53 8.28 6.47 4.54
CA GLY A 53 6.87 6.54 4.91
C GLY A 53 5.92 6.40 3.73
N VAL A 54 6.39 5.89 2.58
CA VAL A 54 5.57 5.66 1.40
C VAL A 54 5.75 4.23 0.90
N ALA A 55 4.63 3.58 0.57
CA ALA A 55 4.60 2.34 -0.20
C ALA A 55 3.97 2.58 -1.58
N LEU A 56 4.56 1.98 -2.61
CA LEU A 56 4.01 1.98 -3.97
C LEU A 56 3.45 0.59 -4.27
N VAL A 57 2.15 0.51 -4.56
CA VAL A 57 1.45 -0.75 -4.90
C VAL A 57 0.90 -0.63 -6.30
N SER A 58 1.05 -1.67 -7.12
CA SER A 58 0.56 -1.69 -8.50
C SER A 58 -0.26 -2.94 -8.79
N GLY A 59 -1.19 -2.82 -9.72
CA GLY A 59 -2.06 -3.90 -10.16
C GLY A 59 -3.33 -4.01 -9.33
N PHE A 60 -4.33 -4.71 -9.89
CA PHE A 60 -5.63 -4.91 -9.27
C PHE A 60 -5.96 -6.39 -9.15
N SER A 61 -6.21 -6.84 -7.92
CA SER A 61 -6.78 -8.15 -7.62
C SER A 61 -7.75 -7.98 -6.45
N LYS A 62 -8.98 -8.51 -6.59
CA LYS A 62 -9.99 -8.46 -5.52
C LYS A 62 -9.47 -9.10 -4.23
N ASN A 63 -8.69 -10.17 -4.35
CA ASN A 63 -8.13 -10.87 -3.19
C ASN A 63 -7.01 -10.04 -2.55
N LEU A 64 -6.16 -9.39 -3.36
CA LEU A 64 -5.08 -8.54 -2.85
C LEU A 64 -5.63 -7.33 -2.07
N MET A 65 -6.72 -6.73 -2.55
CA MET A 65 -7.36 -5.60 -1.84
C MET A 65 -7.94 -6.02 -0.49
N LYS A 66 -8.56 -7.21 -0.42
CA LYS A 66 -9.04 -7.76 0.86
C LYS A 66 -7.89 -8.03 1.82
N LEU A 67 -6.88 -8.78 1.36
CA LEU A 67 -5.69 -9.11 2.16
C LEU A 67 -4.99 -7.84 2.70
N PHE A 68 -4.87 -6.80 1.88
CA PHE A 68 -4.29 -5.53 2.31
C PHE A 68 -5.10 -4.86 3.43
N LEU A 69 -6.43 -4.82 3.30
CA LEU A 69 -7.31 -4.16 4.27
C LEU A 69 -7.48 -4.97 5.55
N ASP A 70 -7.59 -6.30 5.45
CA ASP A 70 -7.79 -7.20 6.58
C ASP A 70 -6.51 -7.38 7.41
N GLY A 71 -5.34 -7.21 6.78
CA GLY A 71 -4.01 -7.32 7.41
C GLY A 71 -3.41 -6.00 7.90
N ASP A 72 -4.19 -4.91 8.02
CA ASP A 72 -3.70 -3.57 8.39
C ASP A 72 -2.50 -3.10 7.53
N GLY A 73 -2.47 -3.49 6.25
CA GLY A 73 -1.40 -3.17 5.31
C GLY A 73 -0.18 -4.09 5.38
N GLU A 74 -0.11 -5.04 6.31
CA GLU A 74 0.93 -6.07 6.35
C GLU A 74 0.58 -7.23 5.41
N ILE A 75 1.33 -7.35 4.31
CA ILE A 75 1.20 -8.47 3.37
C ILE A 75 2.47 -9.32 3.40
N SER A 76 2.33 -10.56 3.86
CA SER A 76 3.39 -11.57 3.85
C SER A 76 2.96 -12.75 2.97
N PRO A 77 3.78 -13.19 2.00
CA PRO A 77 3.47 -14.39 1.20
C PRO A 77 3.21 -15.63 2.07
N GLU A 78 3.94 -15.77 3.18
CA GLU A 78 3.74 -16.86 4.13
C GLU A 78 2.42 -16.72 4.89
N ALA A 79 2.08 -15.51 5.35
CA ALA A 79 0.81 -15.27 6.04
C ALA A 79 -0.38 -15.55 5.13
N VAL A 80 -0.33 -15.06 3.88
CA VAL A 80 -1.36 -15.30 2.85
C VAL A 80 -1.47 -16.80 2.55
N MET A 81 -0.34 -17.51 2.43
CA MET A 81 -0.35 -18.96 2.21
C MET A 81 -0.98 -19.70 3.40
N LYS A 82 -0.59 -19.36 4.63
CA LYS A 82 -1.13 -19.95 5.86
C LYS A 82 -2.64 -19.74 5.97
N GLU A 83 -3.13 -18.55 5.67
CA GLU A 83 -4.56 -18.26 5.66
C GLU A 83 -5.30 -19.09 4.60
N ALA A 84 -4.75 -19.19 3.40
CA ALA A 84 -5.34 -19.97 2.31
C ALA A 84 -5.46 -21.47 2.63
N ILE A 85 -4.58 -22.02 3.48
CA ILE A 85 -4.59 -23.44 3.89
C ILE A 85 -5.14 -23.66 5.31
N ALA A 86 -5.68 -22.63 5.97
CA ALA A 86 -6.21 -22.74 7.33
C ALA A 86 -7.57 -23.46 7.41
N GLY A 87 -8.22 -23.69 6.27
CA GLY A 87 -9.53 -24.35 6.17
C GLY A 87 -9.54 -25.80 6.68
N GLU A 88 -10.70 -26.24 7.19
CA GLU A 88 -10.90 -27.60 7.73
C GLU A 88 -10.57 -28.71 6.73
N GLU A 89 -10.69 -28.42 5.43
CA GLU A 89 -10.36 -29.33 4.34
C GLU A 89 -8.86 -29.69 4.31
N TYR A 90 -7.98 -28.77 4.70
CA TYR A 90 -6.53 -28.97 4.70
C TYR A 90 -6.02 -29.57 6.01
N GLN A 91 -6.79 -29.47 7.10
CA GLN A 91 -6.42 -30.02 8.41
C GLN A 91 -6.30 -31.56 8.41
N LYS A 92 -6.92 -32.23 7.44
CA LYS A 92 -6.91 -33.70 7.31
C LYS A 92 -5.71 -34.22 6.53
N LEU A 93 -4.90 -33.34 5.95
CA LEU A 93 -3.74 -33.73 5.16
C LEU A 93 -2.64 -34.27 6.08
N VAL A 94 -2.08 -35.43 5.71
CA VAL A 94 -0.98 -36.07 6.40
C VAL A 94 0.24 -36.12 5.48
N VAL A 95 1.41 -35.84 6.02
CA VAL A 95 2.67 -36.01 5.31
C VAL A 95 3.06 -37.47 5.42
N LEU A 96 3.25 -38.14 4.28
CA LEU A 96 3.79 -39.49 4.19
C LEU A 96 5.26 -39.40 3.77
N ASP A 97 6.12 -40.11 4.48
CA ASP A 97 7.57 -40.21 4.23
C ASP A 97 7.95 -41.39 3.31
#